data_AF-A0A840ULK4-F1
#
_entry.id   AF-A0A840ULK4-F1
#
_cell.length_a   1.000
_cell.length_b   1.000
_cell.length_c   1.000
_cell.angle_alpha   90.00
_cell.angle_beta   90.00
_cell.angle_gamma   90.00
#
_symmetry.space_group_name_H-M   'P 1'
#
loop_
_entity.id
_entity.type
_entity.pdbx_description
1 polymer ?
#
loop_
_entity_poly.entity_id
_entity_poly.type
_entity_poly.pdbx_seq_one_letter_code
_entity_poly.pdbx_strand_id
1 'polypeptide(L)'
;MTKLKLAILGVGLIGGSFGLALKDKLGDDIFITGTTRTENSYKTAEKMGAIDKGYVDSKMAVQDADIIYLSTPVLQMVPVVQEILPYIKSGAVITDAGSTKQYVADKLHAMLPADIYYVSAHPMAGREKSGVTAATKDLFKNKCYVIIKDDKMQVPEHIGKKIYELIALTEANIVELDLAKHDRCASMISHVPHIAAAALVTLLKHNYADIDDCIKLAGGGFKDTTRIASSNADMWADICISNPAAIINNLKTMQEIINNVITAIDSKDRDKLYDYFSLAKKTRDQVINETKDIYEIE
;
A
#
# COMPACT_ATOMS: atom_id res chain seq x y z
N MET A 1 -7.76 31.85 -9.10
CA MET A 1 -7.64 30.59 -9.86
C MET A 1 -8.79 29.68 -9.46
N THR A 2 -9.27 28.79 -10.33
CA THR A 2 -10.30 27.83 -9.94
C THR A 2 -9.72 26.81 -8.96
N LYS A 3 -10.39 26.62 -7.81
CA LYS A 3 -10.03 25.67 -6.75
C LYS A 3 -9.86 24.26 -7.32
N LEU A 4 -8.75 23.56 -6.99
CA LEU A 4 -8.51 22.18 -7.41
C LEU A 4 -9.56 21.27 -6.79
N LYS A 5 -10.24 20.43 -7.59
CA LYS A 5 -11.23 19.47 -7.12
C LYS A 5 -10.64 18.06 -7.07
N LEU A 6 -10.55 17.47 -5.89
CA LEU A 6 -10.07 16.11 -5.66
C LEU A 6 -11.22 15.23 -5.13
N ALA A 7 -11.40 14.04 -5.70
CA ALA A 7 -12.29 13.02 -5.14
C ALA A 7 -11.46 11.89 -4.53
N ILE A 8 -11.67 11.59 -3.24
CA ILE A 8 -11.01 10.48 -2.54
C ILE A 8 -11.99 9.33 -2.41
N LEU A 9 -11.75 8.25 -3.15
CA LEU A 9 -12.58 7.04 -3.09
C LEU A 9 -12.02 6.09 -2.04
N GLY A 10 -12.68 6.03 -0.87
CA GLY A 10 -12.22 5.28 0.29
C GLY A 10 -11.45 6.14 1.31
N VAL A 11 -12.16 6.98 2.06
CA VAL A 11 -11.59 7.83 3.12
C VAL A 11 -11.36 7.01 4.41
N GLY A 12 -10.36 6.13 4.36
CA GLY A 12 -9.85 5.37 5.50
C GLY A 12 -8.59 6.00 6.10
N LEU A 13 -7.66 5.16 6.59
CA LEU A 13 -6.34 5.60 7.06
C LEU A 13 -5.59 6.34 5.93
N ILE A 14 -5.44 5.69 4.77
CA ILE A 14 -4.64 6.22 3.65
C ILE A 14 -5.34 7.43 3.01
N GLY A 15 -6.59 7.26 2.54
CA GLY A 15 -7.33 8.35 1.89
C GLY A 15 -7.56 9.55 2.82
N GLY A 16 -7.90 9.31 4.09
CA GLY A 16 -8.05 10.38 5.07
C GLY A 16 -6.75 11.13 5.34
N SER A 17 -5.63 10.41 5.47
CA SER A 17 -4.33 11.04 5.68
C SER A 17 -3.90 11.86 4.47
N PHE A 18 -4.21 11.40 3.26
CA PHE A 18 -3.92 12.13 2.02
C PHE A 18 -4.71 13.43 1.97
N GLY A 19 -6.02 13.36 2.25
CA GLY A 19 -6.87 14.55 2.34
C GLY A 19 -6.37 15.56 3.39
N LEU A 20 -6.02 15.10 4.59
CA LEU A 20 -5.47 15.94 5.66
C LEU A 20 -4.15 16.60 5.27
N ALA A 21 -3.21 15.86 4.65
CA ALA A 21 -1.93 16.39 4.21
C ALA A 21 -2.11 17.49 3.15
N LEU A 22 -2.99 17.28 2.17
CA LEU A 22 -3.26 18.28 1.14
C LEU A 22 -3.99 19.50 1.68
N LYS A 23 -4.92 19.31 2.62
CA LYS A 23 -5.60 20.41 3.30
C LYS A 23 -4.64 21.27 4.13
N ASP A 24 -3.65 20.66 4.78
CA ASP A 24 -2.59 21.37 5.51
C ASP A 24 -1.76 22.28 4.59
N LYS A 25 -1.44 21.84 3.36
CA LYS A 25 -0.61 22.61 2.43
C LYS A 25 -1.37 23.59 1.55
N LEU A 26 -2.57 23.23 1.10
CA LEU A 26 -3.32 23.98 0.09
C LEU A 26 -4.49 24.78 0.67
N GLY A 27 -4.98 24.42 1.86
CA GLY A 27 -6.10 25.11 2.51
C GLY A 27 -7.30 25.29 1.59
N ASP A 28 -7.63 26.54 1.28
CA ASP A 28 -8.77 26.92 0.44
C ASP A 28 -8.56 26.74 -1.06
N ASP A 29 -7.34 26.44 -1.51
CA ASP A 29 -7.03 26.18 -2.93
C ASP A 29 -7.44 24.77 -3.37
N ILE A 30 -7.84 23.88 -2.45
CA ILE A 30 -8.34 22.52 -2.75
C ILE A 30 -9.72 22.24 -2.15
N PHE A 31 -10.61 21.67 -2.96
CA PHE A 31 -11.91 21.12 -2.57
C PHE A 31 -11.88 19.60 -2.69
N ILE A 32 -12.15 18.89 -1.60
CA ILE A 32 -12.04 17.44 -1.52
C ILE A 32 -13.42 16.84 -1.26
N THR A 33 -13.91 16.05 -2.20
CA THR A 33 -15.02 15.14 -1.98
C THR A 33 -14.48 13.77 -1.54
N GLY A 34 -15.27 13.01 -0.78
CA GLY A 34 -14.82 11.71 -0.29
C GLY A 34 -15.91 10.67 -0.17
N THR A 35 -15.55 9.40 -0.37
CA THR A 35 -16.47 8.29 -0.17
C THR A 35 -16.08 7.41 1.00
N THR A 36 -17.08 6.94 1.73
CA THR A 36 -16.92 5.91 2.76
C THR A 36 -18.12 4.97 2.73
N ARG A 37 -18.03 3.83 3.42
CA ARG A 37 -19.11 2.83 3.46
C ARG A 37 -20.38 3.33 4.16
N THR A 38 -20.28 4.30 5.06
CA THR A 38 -21.41 4.74 5.90
C THR A 38 -21.41 6.26 6.04
N GLU A 39 -22.60 6.83 6.18
CA GLU A 39 -22.76 8.27 6.42
C GLU A 39 -22.01 8.75 7.65
N ASN A 40 -22.02 7.97 8.72
CA ASN A 40 -21.28 8.30 9.93
C ASN A 40 -19.76 8.41 9.69
N SER A 41 -19.22 7.58 8.80
CA SER A 41 -17.79 7.59 8.49
C SER A 41 -17.38 8.83 7.70
N TYR A 42 -18.12 9.23 6.67
CA TYR A 42 -17.77 10.45 5.94
C TYR A 42 -18.04 11.71 6.76
N LYS A 43 -19.08 11.74 7.61
CA LYS A 43 -19.30 12.87 8.55
C LYS A 43 -18.15 13.02 9.53
N THR A 44 -17.54 11.90 9.94
CA THR A 44 -16.34 11.93 10.76
C THR A 44 -15.15 12.50 9.98
N ALA A 45 -14.99 12.11 8.72
CA ALA A 45 -13.95 12.64 7.83
C ALA A 45 -14.08 14.16 7.61
N GLU A 46 -15.31 14.66 7.39
CA GLU A 46 -15.62 16.09 7.28
C GLU A 46 -15.24 16.84 8.56
N LYS A 47 -15.65 16.33 9.73
CA LYS A 47 -15.30 16.94 11.04
C LYS A 47 -13.81 16.98 11.31
N MET A 48 -13.07 15.98 10.82
CA MET A 48 -11.62 15.93 10.93
C MET A 48 -10.92 16.88 9.95
N GLY A 49 -11.65 17.47 8.98
CA GLY A 49 -11.08 18.29 7.92
C GLY A 49 -10.34 17.48 6.85
N ALA A 50 -10.54 16.14 6.80
CA ALA A 50 -9.93 15.30 5.79
C ALA A 50 -10.57 15.49 4.40
N ILE A 51 -11.86 15.86 4.38
CA ILE A 51 -12.64 16.14 3.18
C ILE A 51 -13.58 17.33 3.45
N ASP A 52 -14.01 18.04 2.41
CA ASP A 52 -15.03 19.08 2.51
C ASP A 52 -16.45 18.53 2.44
N LYS A 53 -16.64 17.46 1.64
CA LYS A 53 -17.97 16.87 1.43
C LYS A 53 -17.92 15.36 1.21
N GLY A 54 -18.71 14.64 1.98
CA GLY A 54 -18.80 13.18 1.97
C GLY A 54 -20.01 12.63 1.22
N TYR A 55 -19.85 11.45 0.64
CA TYR A 55 -20.91 10.69 0.00
C TYR A 55 -20.78 9.19 0.32
N VAL A 56 -21.90 8.46 0.28
CA VAL A 56 -21.87 6.98 0.20
C VAL A 56 -21.70 6.53 -1.26
N ASP A 57 -22.41 7.20 -2.18
CA ASP A 57 -22.35 6.91 -3.61
C ASP A 57 -21.11 7.56 -4.26
N SER A 58 -20.24 6.75 -4.84
CA SER A 58 -19.03 7.21 -5.52
C SER A 58 -19.31 8.07 -6.75
N LYS A 59 -20.46 7.89 -7.42
CA LYS A 59 -20.86 8.69 -8.58
C LYS A 59 -20.99 10.17 -8.22
N MET A 60 -21.50 10.45 -7.01
CA MET A 60 -21.67 11.82 -6.51
C MET A 60 -20.34 12.46 -6.15
N ALA A 61 -19.38 11.68 -5.65
CA ALA A 61 -18.08 12.21 -5.23
C ALA A 61 -17.21 12.66 -6.41
N VAL A 62 -17.30 11.99 -7.56
CA VAL A 62 -16.39 12.24 -8.69
C VAL A 62 -16.83 13.37 -9.61
N GLN A 63 -18.03 13.94 -9.41
CA GLN A 63 -18.55 15.01 -10.24
C GLN A 63 -17.60 16.22 -10.25
N ASP A 64 -17.23 16.66 -11.45
CA ASP A 64 -16.26 17.73 -11.72
C ASP A 64 -14.84 17.54 -11.17
N ALA A 65 -14.49 16.37 -10.61
CA ALA A 65 -13.18 16.14 -10.01
C ALA A 65 -12.06 16.27 -11.06
N ASP A 66 -11.05 17.09 -10.78
CA ASP A 66 -9.80 17.16 -11.56
C ASP A 66 -8.97 15.90 -11.37
N ILE A 67 -8.97 15.38 -10.15
CA ILE A 67 -8.19 14.22 -9.74
C ILE A 67 -9.09 13.29 -8.93
N ILE A 68 -8.96 11.98 -9.17
CA ILE A 68 -9.64 10.92 -8.43
C ILE A 68 -8.57 10.05 -7.79
N TYR A 69 -8.55 9.98 -6.46
CA TYR A 69 -7.61 9.20 -5.67
C TYR A 69 -8.27 7.93 -5.15
N LEU A 70 -7.81 6.78 -5.62
CA LEU A 70 -8.32 5.46 -5.24
C LEU A 70 -7.56 4.94 -4.01
N SER A 71 -8.27 4.82 -2.89
CA SER A 71 -7.75 4.22 -1.66
C SER A 71 -8.68 3.16 -1.06
N THR A 72 -9.46 2.51 -1.92
CA THR A 72 -10.21 1.28 -1.61
C THR A 72 -9.29 0.05 -1.64
N PRO A 73 -9.73 -1.12 -1.13
CA PRO A 73 -9.02 -2.38 -1.34
C PRO A 73 -8.74 -2.62 -2.82
N VAL A 74 -7.59 -3.21 -3.14
CA VAL A 74 -7.07 -3.23 -4.52
C VAL A 74 -7.98 -3.95 -5.51
N LEU A 75 -8.68 -5.01 -5.09
CA LEU A 75 -9.65 -5.69 -5.95
C LEU A 75 -10.95 -4.89 -6.16
N GLN A 76 -11.23 -3.91 -5.31
CA GLN A 76 -12.40 -3.04 -5.43
C GLN A 76 -12.15 -1.81 -6.31
N MET A 77 -10.89 -1.45 -6.57
CA MET A 77 -10.56 -0.29 -7.39
C MET A 77 -11.13 -0.40 -8.80
N VAL A 78 -10.97 -1.57 -9.45
CA VAL A 78 -11.41 -1.80 -10.83
C VAL A 78 -12.95 -1.73 -10.95
N PRO A 79 -13.75 -2.45 -10.15
CA PRO A 79 -15.21 -2.30 -10.17
C PRO A 79 -15.68 -0.88 -9.87
N VAL A 80 -15.05 -0.19 -8.91
CA VAL A 80 -15.41 1.20 -8.60
C VAL A 80 -15.16 2.11 -9.79
N VAL A 81 -14.00 1.99 -10.47
CA VAL A 81 -13.70 2.80 -11.66
C VAL A 81 -14.71 2.54 -12.77
N GLN A 82 -15.08 1.28 -13.02
CA GLN A 82 -16.11 0.93 -14.01
C GLN A 82 -17.45 1.61 -13.73
N GLU A 83 -17.86 1.66 -12.46
CA GLU A 83 -19.12 2.28 -12.06
C GLU A 83 -19.14 3.81 -12.21
N ILE A 84 -18.03 4.46 -11.85
CA ILE A 84 -17.94 5.93 -11.88
C ILE A 84 -17.59 6.49 -13.26
N LEU A 85 -17.06 5.67 -14.18
CA LEU A 85 -16.52 6.12 -15.47
C LEU A 85 -17.46 7.07 -16.24
N PRO A 86 -18.80 6.83 -16.31
CA PRO A 86 -19.72 7.73 -17.02
C PRO A 86 -19.89 9.11 -16.36
N TYR A 87 -19.40 9.29 -15.12
CA TYR A 87 -19.54 10.49 -14.31
C TYR A 87 -18.23 11.26 -14.15
N ILE A 88 -17.11 10.70 -14.66
CA ILE A 88 -15.82 11.36 -14.67
C ILE A 88 -15.80 12.41 -15.79
N LYS A 89 -15.28 13.60 -15.50
CA LYS A 89 -15.12 14.63 -16.53
C LYS A 89 -13.96 14.31 -17.49
N SER A 90 -14.07 14.79 -18.72
CA SER A 90 -12.97 14.77 -19.68
C SER A 90 -11.71 15.44 -19.11
N GLY A 91 -10.55 14.82 -19.32
CA GLY A 91 -9.25 15.30 -18.84
C GLY A 91 -8.95 15.01 -17.37
N ALA A 92 -9.83 14.30 -16.65
CA ALA A 92 -9.57 13.92 -15.27
C ALA A 92 -8.39 12.94 -15.15
N VAL A 93 -7.74 12.96 -13.99
CA VAL A 93 -6.61 12.09 -13.68
C VAL A 93 -6.98 11.15 -12.54
N ILE A 94 -6.87 9.85 -12.76
CA ILE A 94 -6.99 8.83 -11.72
C ILE A 94 -5.59 8.54 -11.18
N THR A 95 -5.45 8.46 -9.86
CA THR A 95 -4.26 7.93 -9.18
C THR A 95 -4.71 7.00 -8.07
N ASP A 96 -3.85 6.09 -7.63
CA ASP A 96 -4.19 5.13 -6.59
C ASP A 96 -3.16 5.07 -5.46
N ALA A 97 -3.52 4.33 -4.42
CA ALA A 97 -2.66 4.00 -3.30
C ALA A 97 -2.62 2.49 -3.02
N GLY A 98 -2.93 1.66 -4.02
CA GLY A 98 -3.03 0.22 -3.87
C GLY A 98 -1.68 -0.41 -3.53
N SER A 99 -1.68 -1.59 -2.92
CA SER A 99 -0.42 -2.27 -2.58
C SER A 99 0.19 -3.08 -3.73
N THR A 100 -0.58 -3.33 -4.79
CA THR A 100 -0.14 -4.01 -6.03
C THR A 100 -0.52 -3.14 -7.22
N LYS A 101 0.29 -3.12 -8.27
CA LYS A 101 0.15 -2.12 -9.35
C LYS A 101 -0.26 -2.74 -10.67
N GLN A 102 0.37 -3.85 -11.06
CA GLN A 102 0.17 -4.46 -12.38
C GLN A 102 -1.30 -4.81 -12.63
N TYR A 103 -1.96 -5.43 -11.64
CA TYR A 103 -3.37 -5.81 -11.73
C TYR A 103 -4.30 -4.64 -12.03
N VAL A 104 -4.15 -3.53 -11.27
CA VAL A 104 -5.01 -2.35 -11.44
C VAL A 104 -4.71 -1.68 -12.77
N ALA A 105 -3.43 -1.44 -13.05
CA ALA A 105 -3.00 -0.76 -14.28
C ALA A 105 -3.48 -1.48 -15.53
N ASP A 106 -3.26 -2.79 -15.66
CA ASP A 106 -3.70 -3.56 -16.83
C ASP A 106 -5.21 -3.49 -17.07
N LYS A 107 -6.01 -3.49 -16.00
CA LYS A 107 -7.47 -3.38 -16.12
C LYS A 107 -7.90 -1.97 -16.48
N LEU A 108 -7.28 -0.94 -15.89
CA LEU A 108 -7.58 0.45 -16.20
C LEU A 108 -7.16 0.81 -17.64
N HIS A 109 -5.99 0.34 -18.11
CA HIS A 109 -5.55 0.49 -19.51
C HIS A 109 -6.59 0.01 -20.51
N ALA A 110 -7.25 -1.11 -20.20
CA ALA A 110 -8.20 -1.72 -21.11
C ALA A 110 -9.57 -1.02 -21.14
N MET A 111 -9.88 -0.16 -20.17
CA MET A 111 -11.22 0.45 -20.03
C MET A 111 -11.26 1.96 -20.12
N LEU A 112 -10.16 2.66 -19.82
CA LEU A 112 -10.18 4.12 -19.76
C LEU A 112 -10.22 4.71 -21.19
N PRO A 113 -11.12 5.69 -21.43
CA PRO A 113 -11.09 6.51 -22.63
C PRO A 113 -9.76 7.27 -22.77
N ALA A 114 -9.41 7.66 -24.00
CA ALA A 114 -8.14 8.33 -24.30
C ALA A 114 -7.97 9.70 -23.62
N ASP A 115 -9.06 10.32 -23.17
CA ASP A 115 -9.07 11.62 -22.49
C ASP A 115 -9.14 11.50 -20.96
N ILE A 116 -9.09 10.30 -20.39
CA ILE A 116 -8.98 10.06 -18.94
C ILE A 116 -7.62 9.42 -18.67
N TYR A 117 -6.82 10.06 -17.83
CA TYR A 117 -5.45 9.63 -17.56
C TYR A 117 -5.37 8.82 -16.26
N TYR A 118 -4.41 7.92 -16.18
CA TYR A 118 -4.10 7.19 -14.94
C TYR A 118 -2.61 7.27 -14.64
N VAL A 119 -2.28 7.66 -13.41
CA VAL A 119 -0.92 7.66 -12.88
C VAL A 119 -0.94 6.79 -11.63
N SER A 120 -0.38 5.59 -11.73
CA SER A 120 -0.39 4.67 -10.60
C SER A 120 0.63 5.07 -9.53
N ALA A 121 0.25 4.92 -8.26
CA ALA A 121 1.14 5.25 -7.15
C ALA A 121 0.90 4.33 -5.94
N HIS A 122 1.84 4.33 -5.00
CA HIS A 122 1.75 3.53 -3.78
C HIS A 122 2.53 4.19 -2.63
N PRO A 123 1.85 4.71 -1.60
CA PRO A 123 2.52 5.11 -0.37
C PRO A 123 2.97 3.85 0.38
N MET A 124 4.27 3.70 0.61
CA MET A 124 4.84 2.64 1.45
C MET A 124 4.69 3.01 2.94
N ALA A 125 3.47 3.34 3.33
CA ALA A 125 3.10 3.83 4.64
C ALA A 125 1.81 3.16 5.11
N GLY A 126 1.79 2.73 6.37
CA GLY A 126 0.60 2.12 6.97
C GLY A 126 0.74 2.03 8.48
N ARG A 127 -0.38 1.69 9.13
CA ARG A 127 -0.47 1.35 10.55
C ARG A 127 -1.41 0.16 10.68
N GLU A 128 -1.29 -0.59 11.77
CA GLU A 128 -2.21 -1.69 12.11
C GLU A 128 -3.64 -1.20 12.40
N LYS A 129 -3.82 0.10 12.64
CA LYS A 129 -5.13 0.74 12.83
C LYS A 129 -5.79 1.08 11.49
N SER A 130 -7.10 0.92 11.43
CA SER A 130 -7.91 1.18 10.23
C SER A 130 -8.93 2.30 10.45
N GLY A 131 -9.50 2.82 9.35
CA GLY A 131 -10.55 3.85 9.38
C GLY A 131 -10.02 5.28 9.44
N VAL A 132 -10.91 6.25 9.18
CA VAL A 132 -10.54 7.67 9.11
C VAL A 132 -10.05 8.24 10.43
N THR A 133 -10.51 7.72 11.57
CA THR A 133 -10.06 8.17 12.90
C THR A 133 -8.59 7.86 13.17
N ALA A 134 -7.99 6.95 12.42
CA ALA A 134 -6.56 6.66 12.47
C ALA A 134 -5.72 7.55 11.52
N ALA A 135 -6.38 8.36 10.68
CA ALA A 135 -5.72 9.23 9.71
C ALA A 135 -4.95 10.37 10.39
N THR A 136 -3.84 10.77 9.78
CA THR A 136 -3.00 11.86 10.23
C THR A 136 -2.32 12.53 9.04
N LYS A 137 -2.17 13.86 9.07
CA LYS A 137 -1.54 14.62 7.99
C LYS A 137 -0.08 14.20 7.73
N ASP A 138 0.62 13.72 8.76
CA ASP A 138 2.04 13.36 8.68
C ASP A 138 2.25 11.88 8.34
N LEU A 139 1.22 11.14 7.88
CA LEU A 139 1.33 9.69 7.67
C LEU A 139 2.44 9.32 6.68
N PHE A 140 2.62 10.13 5.65
CA PHE A 140 3.55 9.89 4.53
C PHE A 140 4.88 10.62 4.66
N LYS A 141 4.98 11.56 5.60
CA LYS A 141 6.18 12.38 5.78
C LYS A 141 7.40 11.49 5.98
N ASN A 142 8.46 11.76 5.21
CA ASN A 142 9.72 11.01 5.17
C ASN A 142 9.58 9.52 4.85
N LYS A 143 8.45 9.06 4.29
CA LYS A 143 8.25 7.66 3.87
C LYS A 143 8.33 7.54 2.36
N CYS A 144 8.70 6.36 1.88
CA CYS A 144 8.70 6.08 0.44
C CYS A 144 7.28 6.21 -0.11
N TYR A 145 7.15 6.94 -1.21
CA TYR A 145 5.95 6.97 -2.04
C TYR A 145 6.35 6.65 -3.46
N VAL A 146 5.91 5.50 -3.97
CA VAL A 146 6.25 5.08 -5.32
C VAL A 146 5.29 5.72 -6.31
N ILE A 147 5.81 6.35 -7.36
CA ILE A 147 5.06 6.71 -8.57
C ILE A 147 5.49 5.76 -9.68
N ILE A 148 4.53 5.24 -10.42
CA ILE A 148 4.80 4.31 -11.52
C ILE A 148 5.07 5.09 -12.80
N LYS A 149 6.22 4.78 -13.42
CA LYS A 149 6.49 5.11 -14.81
C LYS A 149 5.92 4.02 -15.69
N ASP A 150 4.86 4.35 -16.41
CA ASP A 150 4.23 3.45 -17.35
C ASP A 150 4.08 4.10 -18.73
N ASP A 151 4.94 3.69 -19.64
CA ASP A 151 4.95 4.19 -21.02
C ASP A 151 3.66 3.80 -21.78
N LYS A 152 2.90 2.79 -21.32
CA LYS A 152 1.68 2.33 -22.00
C LYS A 152 0.51 3.31 -21.89
N MET A 153 0.39 4.05 -20.78
CA MET A 153 -0.70 5.02 -20.60
C MET A 153 -0.56 6.26 -21.49
N GLN A 154 0.62 6.49 -22.11
CA GLN A 154 0.92 7.70 -22.88
C GLN A 154 0.52 8.98 -22.13
N VAL A 155 0.72 9.00 -20.81
CA VAL A 155 0.34 10.14 -19.97
C VAL A 155 1.15 11.36 -20.41
N PRO A 156 0.51 12.49 -20.74
CA PRO A 156 1.22 13.73 -21.03
C PRO A 156 2.10 14.14 -19.85
N GLU A 157 3.31 14.64 -20.13
CA GLU A 157 4.29 15.00 -19.08
C GLU A 157 3.71 15.94 -18.02
N HIS A 158 2.90 16.91 -18.43
CA HIS A 158 2.26 17.85 -17.50
C HIS A 158 1.26 17.19 -16.54
N ILE A 159 0.62 16.08 -16.94
CA ILE A 159 -0.28 15.30 -16.07
C ILE A 159 0.53 14.51 -15.05
N GLY A 160 1.61 13.85 -15.49
CA GLY A 160 2.54 13.15 -14.58
C GLY A 160 3.13 14.10 -13.54
N LYS A 161 3.60 15.28 -14.00
CA LYS A 161 4.11 16.34 -13.13
C LYS A 161 3.08 16.83 -12.11
N LYS A 162 1.81 16.99 -12.52
CA LYS A 162 0.72 17.38 -11.60
C LYS A 162 0.53 16.38 -10.45
N ILE A 163 0.61 15.08 -10.74
CA ILE A 163 0.50 14.02 -9.72
C ILE A 163 1.75 13.98 -8.83
N TYR A 164 2.94 14.13 -9.42
CA TYR A 164 4.19 14.26 -8.65
C TYR A 164 4.12 15.43 -7.66
N GLU A 165 3.73 16.63 -8.12
CA GLU A 165 3.62 17.82 -7.29
C GLU A 165 2.58 17.65 -6.18
N LEU A 166 1.45 17.01 -6.48
CA LEU A 166 0.43 16.70 -5.48
C LEU A 166 0.96 15.75 -4.39
N ILE A 167 1.66 14.69 -4.78
CA ILE A 167 2.25 13.72 -3.84
C ILE A 167 3.37 14.38 -3.03
N ALA A 168 4.17 15.29 -3.62
CA ALA A 168 5.25 15.98 -2.94
C ALA A 168 4.76 16.85 -1.77
N LEU A 169 3.52 17.35 -1.81
CA LEU A 169 2.89 18.07 -0.69
C LEU A 169 2.71 17.22 0.57
N THR A 170 2.75 15.89 0.44
CA THR A 170 2.71 14.96 1.58
C THR A 170 4.05 14.80 2.30
N GLU A 171 5.10 15.49 1.82
CA GLU A 171 6.48 15.41 2.34
C GLU A 171 7.05 13.99 2.28
N ALA A 172 6.54 13.17 1.37
CA ALA A 172 7.02 11.81 1.15
C ALA A 172 8.28 11.79 0.26
N ASN A 173 9.10 10.77 0.44
CA ASN A 173 10.26 10.51 -0.41
C ASN A 173 9.79 9.78 -1.67
N ILE A 174 9.64 10.53 -2.76
CA ILE A 174 9.11 9.99 -4.02
C ILE A 174 10.17 9.16 -4.73
N VAL A 175 9.79 7.94 -5.11
CA VAL A 175 10.61 7.02 -5.91
C VAL A 175 9.84 6.62 -7.15
N GLU A 176 10.52 6.54 -8.29
CA GLU A 176 9.90 6.16 -9.56
C GLU A 176 10.31 4.74 -9.96
N LEU A 177 9.34 3.88 -10.26
CA LEU A 177 9.55 2.49 -10.70
C LEU A 177 8.63 2.12 -11.86
N ASP A 178 8.98 1.10 -12.62
CA ASP A 178 8.01 0.46 -13.51
C ASP A 178 7.08 -0.51 -12.73
N LEU A 179 5.93 -0.84 -13.32
CA LEU A 179 4.91 -1.72 -12.71
C LEU A 179 5.48 -3.06 -12.24
N ALA A 180 6.22 -3.75 -13.12
CA ALA A 180 6.68 -5.09 -12.87
C ALA A 180 7.77 -5.11 -11.79
N LYS A 181 8.65 -4.10 -11.76
CA LYS A 181 9.67 -3.92 -10.75
C LYS A 181 9.05 -3.60 -9.40
N HIS A 182 8.06 -2.72 -9.34
CA HIS A 182 7.33 -2.46 -8.10
C HIS A 182 6.77 -3.75 -7.50
N ASP A 183 5.99 -4.52 -8.27
CA ASP A 183 5.30 -5.70 -7.74
C ASP A 183 6.27 -6.83 -7.33
N ARG A 184 7.39 -6.98 -8.02
CA ARG A 184 8.48 -7.90 -7.60
C ARG A 184 9.13 -7.45 -6.30
N CYS A 185 9.47 -6.16 -6.18
CA CYS A 185 10.08 -5.61 -4.96
C CYS A 185 9.12 -5.69 -3.78
N ALA A 186 7.88 -5.22 -3.92
CA ALA A 186 6.84 -5.26 -2.88
C ALA A 186 6.56 -6.69 -2.41
N SER A 187 6.58 -7.67 -3.32
CA SER A 187 6.48 -9.08 -2.96
C SER A 187 7.59 -9.51 -1.99
N MET A 188 8.83 -9.14 -2.27
CA MET A 188 10.00 -9.52 -1.45
C MET A 188 10.02 -8.81 -0.09
N ILE A 189 9.78 -7.50 -0.07
CA ILE A 189 9.96 -6.68 1.14
C ILE A 189 8.70 -6.54 2.00
N SER A 190 7.52 -6.93 1.49
CA SER A 190 6.24 -6.74 2.18
C SER A 190 5.36 -7.98 2.14
N HIS A 191 5.03 -8.51 0.95
CA HIS A 191 4.00 -9.56 0.86
C HIS A 191 4.45 -10.90 1.45
N VAL A 192 5.63 -11.38 1.07
CA VAL A 192 6.20 -12.62 1.61
C VAL A 192 6.44 -12.53 3.11
N PRO A 193 7.00 -11.43 3.67
CA PRO A 193 7.08 -11.23 5.11
C PRO A 193 5.74 -11.39 5.86
N HIS A 194 4.64 -10.85 5.33
CA HIS A 194 3.32 -11.00 5.97
C HIS A 194 2.82 -12.45 5.94
N ILE A 195 2.98 -13.15 4.81
CA ILE A 195 2.62 -14.56 4.68
C ILE A 195 3.47 -15.42 5.64
N ALA A 196 4.77 -15.13 5.72
CA ALA A 196 5.69 -15.81 6.63
C ALA A 196 5.30 -15.59 8.10
N ALA A 197 4.99 -14.35 8.49
CA ALA A 197 4.53 -14.04 9.84
C ALA A 197 3.22 -14.79 10.18
N ALA A 198 2.26 -14.84 9.26
CA ALA A 198 1.02 -15.60 9.43
C ALA A 198 1.27 -17.11 9.52
N ALA A 199 2.21 -17.65 8.73
CA ALA A 199 2.61 -19.04 8.79
C ALA A 199 3.25 -19.40 10.14
N LEU A 200 4.12 -18.54 10.69
CA LEU A 200 4.74 -18.72 12.01
C LEU A 200 3.69 -18.76 13.14
N VAL A 201 2.69 -17.89 13.10
CA VAL A 201 1.58 -17.93 14.07
C VAL A 201 0.73 -19.19 13.90
N THR A 202 0.50 -19.61 12.67
CA THR A 202 -0.29 -20.81 12.36
C THR A 202 0.43 -22.09 12.78
N LEU A 203 1.77 -22.11 12.75
CA LEU A 203 2.59 -23.23 13.22
C LEU A 203 2.29 -23.60 14.68
N LEU A 204 2.00 -22.61 15.54
CA LEU A 204 1.59 -22.86 16.94
C LEU A 204 0.35 -23.74 17.03
N LYS A 205 -0.59 -23.60 16.08
CA LYS A 205 -1.82 -24.39 16.06
C LYS A 205 -1.61 -25.82 15.59
N HIS A 206 -0.50 -26.13 14.93
CA HIS A 206 -0.19 -27.49 14.51
C HIS A 206 0.36 -28.36 15.66
N ASN A 207 0.79 -27.75 16.78
CA ASN A 207 1.22 -28.44 18.01
C ASN A 207 0.19 -28.27 19.13
N TYR A 208 -1.00 -28.87 18.96
CA TYR A 208 -2.13 -28.71 19.89
C TYR A 208 -1.84 -29.13 21.33
N ALA A 209 -0.92 -30.08 21.56
CA ALA A 209 -0.62 -30.60 22.89
C ALA A 209 0.05 -29.55 23.80
N ASP A 210 0.87 -28.66 23.23
CA ASP A 210 1.76 -27.77 23.98
C ASP A 210 1.45 -26.28 23.75
N ILE A 211 0.28 -25.95 23.20
CA ILE A 211 -0.05 -24.58 22.79
C ILE A 211 0.00 -23.58 23.96
N ASP A 212 -0.49 -23.97 25.13
CA ASP A 212 -0.50 -23.10 26.32
C ASP A 212 0.91 -22.75 26.78
N ASP A 213 1.84 -23.70 26.72
CA ASP A 213 3.23 -23.46 27.11
C ASP A 213 3.97 -22.69 26.03
N CYS A 214 3.69 -22.95 24.74
CA CYS A 214 4.21 -22.12 23.65
C CYS A 214 3.78 -20.65 23.79
N ILE A 215 2.54 -20.38 24.19
CA ILE A 215 2.03 -19.02 24.45
C ILE A 215 2.76 -18.37 25.63
N LYS A 216 2.99 -19.11 26.74
CA LYS A 216 3.76 -18.60 27.89
C LYS A 216 5.21 -18.27 27.51
N LEU A 217 5.79 -19.05 26.61
CA LEU A 217 7.16 -18.87 26.13
C LEU A 217 7.29 -17.85 25.00
N ALA A 218 6.18 -17.31 24.48
CA ALA A 218 6.18 -16.31 23.40
C ALA A 218 6.75 -14.96 23.88
N GLY A 219 8.08 -14.87 23.90
CA GLY A 219 8.84 -13.68 24.26
C GLY A 219 8.87 -12.60 23.18
N GLY A 220 9.67 -11.56 23.41
CA GLY A 220 9.76 -10.38 22.52
C GLY A 220 10.07 -10.73 21.07
N GLY A 221 11.03 -11.62 20.81
CA GLY A 221 11.41 -12.01 19.45
C GLY A 221 10.25 -12.63 18.64
N PHE A 222 9.41 -13.46 19.26
CA PHE A 222 8.23 -14.01 18.60
C PHE A 222 7.19 -12.92 18.31
N LYS A 223 6.89 -12.08 19.30
CA LYS A 223 5.92 -10.98 19.19
C LYS A 223 6.33 -9.98 18.10
N ASP A 224 7.61 -9.64 18.01
CA ASP A 224 8.13 -8.70 17.01
C ASP A 224 8.09 -9.29 15.61
N THR A 225 8.54 -10.54 15.46
CA THR A 225 8.55 -11.26 14.18
C THR A 225 7.13 -11.45 13.63
N THR A 226 6.16 -11.69 14.51
CA THR A 226 4.76 -11.96 14.14
C THR A 226 3.83 -10.75 14.23
N ARG A 227 4.34 -9.57 14.62
CA ARG A 227 3.52 -8.36 14.82
C ARG A 227 2.60 -8.07 13.63
N ILE A 228 3.12 -8.24 12.41
CA ILE A 228 2.39 -7.94 11.17
C ILE A 228 1.34 -8.99 10.79
N ALA A 229 1.33 -10.16 11.43
CA ALA A 229 0.30 -11.19 11.23
C ALA A 229 -1.10 -10.75 11.73
N SER A 230 -1.17 -9.74 12.60
CA SER A 230 -2.42 -9.14 13.08
C SER A 230 -3.05 -8.13 12.10
N SER A 231 -2.51 -8.01 10.88
CA SER A 231 -3.03 -7.12 9.85
C SER A 231 -4.39 -7.57 9.31
N ASN A 232 -5.08 -6.67 8.60
CA ASN A 232 -6.41 -6.96 8.03
C ASN A 232 -6.37 -8.14 7.02
N ALA A 233 -7.17 -9.18 7.27
CA ALA A 233 -7.17 -10.40 6.47
C ALA A 233 -7.68 -10.19 5.03
N ASP A 234 -8.74 -9.39 4.84
CA ASP A 234 -9.30 -9.11 3.51
C ASP A 234 -8.27 -8.44 2.61
N MET A 235 -7.56 -7.42 3.14
CA MET A 235 -6.51 -6.71 2.43
C MET A 235 -5.38 -7.65 1.98
N TRP A 236 -4.93 -8.56 2.86
CA TRP A 236 -3.86 -9.49 2.53
C TRP A 236 -4.29 -10.58 1.56
N ALA A 237 -5.53 -11.03 1.64
CA ALA A 237 -6.12 -11.91 0.62
C ALA A 237 -6.14 -11.22 -0.75
N ASP A 238 -6.62 -9.97 -0.81
CA ASP A 238 -6.65 -9.16 -2.04
C ASP A 238 -5.24 -8.96 -2.64
N ILE A 239 -4.23 -8.71 -1.80
CA ILE A 239 -2.82 -8.59 -2.24
C ILE A 239 -2.32 -9.90 -2.86
N CYS A 240 -2.65 -11.05 -2.26
CA CYS A 240 -2.25 -12.35 -2.80
C CYS A 240 -2.90 -12.63 -4.16
N ILE A 241 -4.17 -12.26 -4.33
CA ILE A 241 -4.91 -12.43 -5.59
C ILE A 241 -4.41 -11.47 -6.68
N SER A 242 -3.99 -10.26 -6.31
CA SER A 242 -3.58 -9.22 -7.27
C SER A 242 -2.09 -9.23 -7.63
N ASN A 243 -1.23 -9.95 -6.88
CA ASN A 243 0.18 -10.14 -7.23
C ASN A 243 0.66 -11.61 -7.08
N PRO A 244 -0.06 -12.60 -7.66
CA PRO A 244 0.18 -14.00 -7.38
C PRO A 244 1.53 -14.48 -7.91
N ALA A 245 1.94 -14.04 -9.11
CA ALA A 245 3.15 -14.54 -9.76
C ALA A 245 4.42 -14.19 -8.96
N ALA A 246 4.58 -12.93 -8.54
CA ALA A 246 5.74 -12.52 -7.76
C ALA A 246 5.74 -13.18 -6.37
N ILE A 247 4.58 -13.26 -5.72
CA ILE A 247 4.43 -13.90 -4.40
C ILE A 247 4.77 -15.38 -4.47
N ILE A 248 4.21 -16.13 -5.42
CA ILE A 248 4.47 -17.57 -5.57
C ILE A 248 5.96 -17.83 -5.82
N ASN A 249 6.58 -17.05 -6.70
CA ASN A 249 8.00 -17.22 -7.01
C ASN A 249 8.88 -16.99 -5.77
N ASN A 250 8.66 -15.89 -5.03
CA ASN A 250 9.44 -15.61 -3.84
C ASN A 250 9.14 -16.59 -2.69
N LEU A 251 7.91 -17.10 -2.56
CA LEU A 251 7.59 -18.15 -1.58
C LEU A 251 8.30 -19.47 -1.92
N LYS A 252 8.39 -19.86 -3.19
CA LYS A 252 9.17 -21.03 -3.60
C LYS A 252 10.65 -20.87 -3.27
N THR A 253 11.22 -19.70 -3.54
CA THR A 253 12.60 -19.39 -3.13
C THR A 253 12.76 -19.46 -1.62
N MET A 254 11.81 -18.94 -0.85
CA MET A 254 11.83 -19.04 0.61
C MET A 254 11.72 -20.49 1.10
N GLN A 255 10.91 -21.33 0.44
CA GLN A 255 10.84 -22.77 0.71
C GLN A 255 12.19 -23.44 0.48
N GLU A 256 12.88 -23.13 -0.63
CA GLU A 256 14.23 -23.66 -0.89
C GLU A 256 15.23 -23.24 0.18
N ILE A 257 15.20 -21.96 0.60
CA ILE A 257 16.06 -21.45 1.68
C ILE A 257 15.81 -22.25 2.99
N ILE A 258 14.55 -22.46 3.37
CA ILE A 258 14.20 -23.22 4.57
C ILE A 258 14.60 -24.69 4.43
N ASN A 259 14.38 -25.30 3.27
CA ASN A 259 14.76 -26.70 3.02
C ASN A 259 16.27 -26.91 3.18
N ASN A 260 17.09 -25.97 2.70
CA ASN A 260 18.54 -26.03 2.88
C ASN A 260 18.94 -26.01 4.37
N VAL A 261 18.24 -25.22 5.20
CA VAL A 261 18.44 -25.21 6.66
C VAL A 261 18.02 -26.55 7.28
N ILE A 262 16.87 -27.11 6.88
CA ILE A 262 16.40 -28.42 7.35
C ILE A 262 17.44 -29.50 7.04
N THR A 263 17.94 -29.56 5.81
CA THR A 263 18.98 -30.52 5.41
C THR A 263 20.26 -30.34 6.22
N ALA A 264 20.71 -29.11 6.46
CA ALA A 264 21.90 -28.85 7.26
C ALA A 264 21.72 -29.25 8.73
N ILE A 265 20.51 -29.08 9.31
CA ILE A 265 20.18 -29.55 10.66
C ILE A 265 20.23 -31.08 10.72
N ASP A 266 19.58 -31.76 9.77
CA ASP A 266 19.49 -33.23 9.73
C ASP A 266 20.88 -33.86 9.60
N SER A 267 21.74 -33.28 8.76
CA SER A 267 23.13 -33.71 8.61
C SER A 267 24.09 -33.20 9.70
N LYS A 268 23.60 -32.43 10.69
CA LYS A 268 24.40 -31.77 11.75
C LYS A 268 25.57 -30.95 11.19
N ASP A 269 25.38 -30.33 10.03
CA ASP A 269 26.39 -29.54 9.32
C ASP A 269 26.45 -28.12 9.89
N ARG A 270 27.30 -27.95 10.92
CA ARG A 270 27.44 -26.68 11.64
C ARG A 270 27.91 -25.55 10.72
N ASP A 271 28.78 -25.84 9.76
CA ASP A 271 29.39 -24.81 8.92
C ASP A 271 28.35 -24.21 7.95
N LYS A 272 27.51 -25.06 7.32
CA LYS A 272 26.37 -24.57 6.53
C LYS A 272 25.39 -23.72 7.33
N LEU A 273 25.11 -24.12 8.58
CA LEU A 273 24.24 -23.33 9.46
C LEU A 273 24.87 -21.98 9.83
N TYR A 274 26.17 -21.96 10.11
CA TYR A 274 26.91 -20.74 10.38
C TYR A 274 26.88 -19.79 9.18
N ASP A 275 27.12 -20.29 7.98
CA ASP A 275 27.10 -19.50 6.75
C ASP A 275 25.73 -18.89 6.48
N TYR A 276 24.65 -19.67 6.69
CA TYR A 276 23.28 -19.18 6.59
C TYR A 276 23.00 -18.00 7.52
N PHE A 277 23.30 -18.13 8.81
CA PHE A 277 23.06 -17.05 9.78
C PHE A 277 23.98 -15.84 9.55
N SER A 278 25.23 -16.07 9.13
CA SER A 278 26.20 -15.02 8.83
C SER A 278 25.79 -14.20 7.61
N LEU A 279 25.31 -14.87 6.55
CA LEU A 279 24.77 -14.21 5.37
C LEU A 279 23.54 -13.37 5.72
N ALA A 280 22.58 -13.94 6.48
CA ALA A 280 21.38 -13.22 6.92
C ALA A 280 21.73 -11.97 7.73
N LYS A 281 22.70 -12.08 8.67
CA LYS A 281 23.21 -10.93 9.44
C LYS A 281 23.79 -9.87 8.52
N LYS A 282 24.71 -10.23 7.63
CA LYS A 282 25.37 -9.29 6.71
C LYS A 282 24.34 -8.52 5.87
N THR A 283 23.39 -9.23 5.27
CA THR A 283 22.34 -8.62 4.44
C THR A 283 21.45 -7.68 5.27
N ARG A 284 21.06 -8.08 6.48
CA ARG A 284 20.25 -7.23 7.36
C ARG A 284 21.00 -5.96 7.80
N ASP A 285 22.26 -6.09 8.19
CA ASP A 285 23.07 -4.96 8.61
C ASP A 285 23.27 -3.97 7.45
N GLN A 286 23.43 -4.47 6.22
CA GLN A 286 23.45 -3.64 5.01
C GLN A 286 22.14 -2.87 4.82
N VAL A 287 20.98 -3.53 4.91
CA VAL A 287 19.67 -2.87 4.78
C VAL A 287 19.51 -1.76 5.82
N ILE A 288 19.88 -2.00 7.08
CA ILE A 288 19.80 -0.99 8.15
C ILE A 288 20.68 0.22 7.82
N ASN A 289 21.94 -0.03 7.44
CA ASN A 289 22.90 1.04 7.14
C ASN A 289 22.47 1.88 5.93
N GLU A 290 21.99 1.24 4.85
CA GLU A 290 21.61 1.91 3.61
C GLU A 290 20.28 2.67 3.72
N THR A 291 19.40 2.26 4.63
CA THR A 291 18.06 2.89 4.78
C THR A 291 17.96 3.90 5.91
N LYS A 292 18.98 3.98 6.77
CA LYS A 292 18.99 4.85 7.97
C LYS A 292 18.65 6.30 7.63
N ASP A 293 19.29 6.86 6.62
CA ASP A 293 19.14 8.27 6.25
C ASP A 293 18.02 8.49 5.21
N ILE A 294 17.35 7.43 4.76
CA ILE A 294 16.29 7.50 3.74
C ILE A 294 14.93 7.81 4.37
N TYR A 295 14.66 7.33 5.58
CA TYR A 295 13.33 7.42 6.19
C TYR A 295 13.27 8.19 7.52
N GLU A 296 14.42 8.46 8.12
CA GLU A 296 14.55 9.25 9.35
C GLU A 296 15.29 10.56 9.00
N ILE A 297 14.55 11.57 8.58
CA ILE A 297 15.03 12.95 8.59
C ILE A 297 14.46 13.58 9.86
N GLU A 298 15.33 13.93 10.81
CA GLU A 298 14.99 14.67 12.05
C GLU A 298 14.20 15.95 11.77
#